data_AF-A0A1S0TPP6-F1
#
_entry.id   AF-A0A1S0TPP6-F1
#
_cell.length_a   1.000
_cell.length_b   1.000
_cell.length_c   1.000
_cell.angle_alpha   90.00
_cell.angle_beta   90.00
_cell.angle_gamma   90.00
#
_symmetry.space_group_name_H-M   'P 1'
#
loop_
_entity.id
_entity.type
_entity.pdbx_description
1 polymer ?
#
loop_
_entity_poly.entity_id
_entity_poly.type
_entity_poly.pdbx_seq_one_letter_code
_entity_poly.pdbx_strand_id
1 'polypeptide(L)'
;MYSSSISEGLRNIDKNDINLLRQSWSVINRNLEKTGVNIFKMIFNQCPEAKYLFPFTDTSKKDSDFIRFHSLRFMQAIESIINSIENLNEIDPLLTNLGHVHGKLKERLDFKPEYWSVFRECTLYHFRRGLEKNNVIGKTRKLFGMLDSTHSNVDYLITLWGMLLDHMIEAMTTSFRADVRTRELNKNRWVQYEDEQNSNYFEEKKATMKMQRTKQ
;
A
#
# COMPACT_ATOMS: atom_id res chain seq x y z
N MET A 1 1.69 -0.26 18.63
CA MET A 1 0.87 0.69 19.41
C MET A 1 0.87 2.13 18.86
N TYR A 2 1.36 2.40 17.63
CA TYR A 2 1.33 3.75 17.01
C TYR A 2 0.06 4.05 16.17
N SER A 3 -0.77 3.05 15.93
CA SER A 3 -1.87 3.04 14.94
C SER A 3 -3.07 3.95 15.30
N SER A 4 -3.38 4.11 16.58
CA SER A 4 -4.51 4.94 17.02
C SER A 4 -4.30 6.43 16.70
N SER A 5 -3.06 6.92 16.84
CA SER A 5 -2.77 8.35 16.82
C SER A 5 -2.86 8.99 15.43
N ILE A 6 -2.49 8.27 14.36
CA ILE A 6 -2.47 8.82 13.00
C ILE A 6 -3.89 8.93 12.45
N SER A 7 -4.66 7.85 12.58
CA SER A 7 -6.06 7.82 12.15
C SER A 7 -6.92 8.79 12.97
N GLU A 8 -6.65 8.97 14.26
CA GLU A 8 -7.31 9.98 15.10
C GLU A 8 -6.90 11.41 14.72
N GLY A 9 -5.62 11.63 14.38
CA GLY A 9 -5.12 12.91 13.89
C GLY A 9 -5.77 13.35 12.58
N LEU A 10 -5.97 12.40 11.63
CA LEU A 10 -6.68 12.70 10.39
C LEU A 10 -8.20 12.85 10.58
N ARG A 11 -8.82 12.11 11.51
CA ARG A 11 -10.26 12.27 11.81
C ARG A 11 -10.59 13.66 12.36
N ASN A 12 -9.63 14.29 13.02
CA ASN A 12 -9.76 15.63 13.59
C ASN A 12 -8.96 16.69 12.80
N ILE A 13 -8.64 16.42 11.53
CA ILE A 13 -7.88 17.36 10.70
C ILE A 13 -8.66 18.68 10.51
N ASP A 14 -7.95 19.81 10.64
CA ASP A 14 -8.56 21.13 10.49
C ASP A 14 -9.03 21.37 9.05
N LYS A 15 -10.13 22.12 8.89
CA LYS A 15 -10.67 22.45 7.56
C LYS A 15 -9.66 23.18 6.67
N ASN A 16 -8.79 24.01 7.24
CA ASN A 16 -7.74 24.67 6.47
C ASN A 16 -6.71 23.67 5.94
N ASP A 17 -6.36 22.65 6.72
CA ASP A 17 -5.43 21.60 6.30
C ASP A 17 -6.03 20.72 5.20
N ILE A 18 -7.32 20.40 5.30
CA ILE A 18 -8.06 19.73 4.21
C ILE A 18 -7.99 20.57 2.92
N ASN A 19 -8.23 21.88 3.02
CA ASN A 19 -8.16 22.78 1.88
C ASN A 19 -6.75 22.87 1.30
N LEU A 20 -5.72 22.89 2.15
CA LEU A 20 -4.32 22.87 1.74
C LEU A 20 -3.97 21.56 1.00
N LEU A 21 -4.42 20.41 1.51
CA LEU A 21 -4.25 19.12 0.84
C LEU A 21 -4.92 19.12 -0.53
N ARG A 22 -6.19 19.52 -0.64
CA ARG A 22 -6.93 19.61 -1.91
C ARG A 22 -6.26 20.55 -2.91
N GLN A 23 -5.81 21.73 -2.46
CA GLN A 23 -5.09 22.68 -3.30
C GLN A 23 -3.75 22.11 -3.78
N SER A 24 -2.98 21.49 -2.88
CA SER A 24 -1.70 20.88 -3.21
C SER A 24 -1.86 19.71 -4.19
N TRP A 25 -2.95 18.93 -4.06
CA TRP A 25 -3.30 17.88 -5.02
C TRP A 25 -3.55 18.44 -6.42
N SER A 26 -4.25 19.56 -6.55
CA SER A 26 -4.48 20.22 -7.85
C SER A 26 -3.20 20.68 -8.58
N VAL A 27 -2.07 20.71 -7.87
CA VAL A 27 -0.75 20.97 -8.44
C VAL A 27 -0.09 19.66 -8.86
N ILE A 28 -0.14 18.64 -7.99
CA ILE A 28 0.45 17.31 -8.22
C ILE A 28 -0.25 16.59 -9.38
N ASN A 29 -1.58 16.67 -9.46
CA ASN A 29 -2.41 15.93 -10.41
C ASN A 29 -2.27 16.42 -11.88
N ARG A 30 -1.70 17.61 -12.11
CA ARG A 30 -1.47 18.15 -13.46
C ARG A 30 -0.58 17.27 -14.33
N ASN A 31 0.28 16.46 -13.69
CA ASN A 31 1.18 15.52 -14.36
C ASN A 31 1.05 14.13 -13.73
N LEU A 32 -0.18 13.69 -13.43
CA LEU A 32 -0.47 12.49 -12.63
C LEU A 32 0.32 11.24 -13.09
N GLU A 33 0.22 10.90 -14.38
CA GLU A 33 0.88 9.73 -14.96
C GLU A 33 2.40 9.83 -14.82
N LYS A 34 2.99 10.97 -15.23
CA LYS A 34 4.42 11.21 -15.18
C LYS A 34 4.95 11.19 -13.74
N THR A 35 4.22 11.76 -12.79
CA THR A 35 4.57 11.71 -11.37
C THR A 35 4.55 10.27 -10.87
N GLY A 36 3.49 9.52 -11.16
CA GLY A 36 3.38 8.10 -10.78
C GLY A 36 4.51 7.24 -11.34
N VAL A 37 4.81 7.38 -12.64
CA VAL A 37 5.91 6.64 -13.29
C VAL A 37 7.26 6.96 -12.64
N ASN A 38 7.51 8.23 -12.32
CA ASN A 38 8.74 8.62 -11.63
C ASN A 38 8.83 8.03 -10.22
N ILE A 39 7.71 7.96 -9.48
CA ILE A 39 7.64 7.28 -8.18
C ILE A 39 8.03 5.82 -8.32
N PHE A 40 7.39 5.07 -9.24
CA PHE A 40 7.73 3.65 -9.45
C PHE A 40 9.18 3.44 -9.90
N LYS A 41 9.69 4.33 -10.74
CA LYS A 41 11.11 4.31 -11.12
C LYS A 41 12.03 4.49 -9.90
N MET A 42 11.69 5.39 -8.98
CA MET A 42 12.46 5.59 -7.76
C MET A 42 12.35 4.38 -6.82
N ILE A 43 11.15 3.80 -6.68
CA ILE A 43 10.93 2.55 -5.93
C ILE A 43 11.83 1.44 -6.47
N PHE A 44 11.83 1.21 -7.78
CA PHE A 44 12.65 0.18 -8.42
C PHE A 44 14.15 0.42 -8.38
N ASN A 45 14.58 1.67 -8.16
CA ASN A 45 15.99 1.98 -7.94
C ASN A 45 16.40 1.74 -6.48
N GLN A 46 15.52 2.04 -5.52
CA GLN A 46 15.79 1.84 -4.09
C GLN A 46 15.60 0.39 -3.66
N CYS A 47 14.66 -0.31 -4.28
CA CYS A 47 14.37 -1.71 -4.05
C CYS A 47 14.21 -2.44 -5.39
N PRO A 48 15.32 -2.85 -6.01
CA PRO A 48 15.31 -3.58 -7.29
C PRO A 48 14.46 -4.85 -7.26
N GLU A 49 14.35 -5.51 -6.11
CA GLU A 49 13.57 -6.73 -5.90
C GLU A 49 12.07 -6.50 -6.11
N ALA A 50 11.57 -5.28 -5.90
CA ALA A 50 10.17 -4.95 -6.16
C ALA A 50 9.81 -5.14 -7.65
N LYS A 51 10.78 -5.16 -8.57
CA LYS A 51 10.56 -5.46 -9.99
C LYS A 51 10.03 -6.88 -10.21
N TYR A 52 10.35 -7.84 -9.33
CA TYR A 52 9.88 -9.23 -9.46
C TYR A 52 8.36 -9.35 -9.28
N LEU A 53 7.72 -8.36 -8.67
CA LEU A 53 6.26 -8.26 -8.59
C LEU A 53 5.61 -7.95 -9.96
N PHE A 54 6.42 -7.59 -10.96
CA PHE A 54 6.01 -7.19 -12.30
C PHE A 54 6.61 -8.12 -13.38
N PRO A 55 6.42 -9.45 -13.30
CA PRO A 55 7.20 -10.43 -14.08
C PRO A 55 6.98 -10.35 -15.60
N PHE A 56 5.83 -9.84 -16.05
CA PHE A 56 5.52 -9.68 -17.48
C PHE A 56 5.78 -8.25 -17.97
N THR A 57 6.49 -7.45 -17.18
CA THR A 57 6.76 -6.06 -17.48
C THR A 57 8.23 -5.86 -17.79
N ASP A 58 8.52 -5.26 -18.93
CA ASP A 58 9.87 -4.75 -19.20
C ASP A 58 10.15 -3.55 -18.29
N THR A 59 10.69 -3.83 -17.10
CA THR A 59 11.07 -2.82 -16.10
C THR A 59 12.35 -2.07 -16.47
N SER A 60 13.05 -2.46 -17.56
CA SER A 60 14.14 -1.68 -18.13
C SER A 60 13.62 -0.48 -18.93
N LYS A 61 12.42 -0.61 -19.51
CA LYS A 61 11.68 0.49 -20.12
C LYS A 61 10.98 1.30 -19.03
N LYS A 62 11.42 2.55 -18.92
CA LYS A 62 10.93 3.53 -17.94
C LYS A 62 9.40 3.72 -18.01
N ASP A 63 8.81 3.50 -19.19
CA ASP A 63 7.44 3.91 -19.52
C ASP A 63 6.63 2.76 -20.15
N SER A 64 6.97 1.50 -19.82
CA SER A 64 6.17 0.38 -20.34
C SER A 64 4.69 0.57 -19.98
N ASP A 65 3.79 0.19 -20.90
CA ASP A 65 2.35 0.44 -20.72
C ASP A 65 1.81 -0.12 -19.41
N PHE A 66 2.38 -1.23 -18.92
CA PHE A 66 2.02 -1.80 -17.64
C PHE A 66 2.44 -0.92 -16.45
N ILE A 67 3.70 -0.44 -16.41
CA ILE A 67 4.15 0.47 -15.34
C ILE A 67 3.35 1.76 -15.36
N ARG A 68 3.07 2.29 -16.56
CA ARG A 68 2.25 3.49 -16.73
C ARG A 68 0.83 3.29 -16.19
N PHE A 69 0.18 2.18 -16.56
CA PHE A 69 -1.13 1.81 -16.06
C PHE A 69 -1.16 1.63 -14.55
N HIS A 70 -0.20 0.88 -13.99
CA HIS A 70 -0.15 0.62 -12.55
C HIS A 70 0.15 1.91 -11.77
N SER A 71 1.04 2.76 -12.29
CA SER A 71 1.34 4.09 -11.74
C SER A 71 0.10 4.98 -11.68
N LEU A 72 -0.75 4.96 -12.70
CA LEU A 72 -2.01 5.70 -12.70
C LEU A 72 -2.99 5.16 -11.65
N ARG A 73 -3.18 3.85 -11.59
CA ARG A 73 -4.06 3.22 -10.58
C ARG A 73 -3.62 3.53 -9.16
N PHE A 74 -2.31 3.53 -8.96
CA PHE A 74 -1.69 3.93 -7.72
C PHE A 74 -2.01 5.40 -7.36
N MET A 75 -1.80 6.34 -8.28
CA MET A 75 -2.11 7.76 -8.04
C MET A 75 -3.61 8.02 -7.81
N GLN A 76 -4.50 7.25 -8.48
CA GLN A 76 -5.96 7.30 -8.28
C GLN A 76 -6.38 6.79 -6.89
N ALA A 77 -5.65 5.82 -6.33
CA ALA A 77 -5.90 5.37 -4.96
C ALA A 77 -5.62 6.49 -3.95
N ILE A 78 -4.53 7.25 -4.13
CA ILE A 78 -4.24 8.45 -3.31
C ILE A 78 -5.35 9.49 -3.49
N GLU A 79 -5.75 9.76 -4.73
CA GLU A 79 -6.83 10.72 -5.02
C GLU A 79 -8.12 10.39 -4.27
N SER A 80 -8.48 9.11 -4.24
CA SER A 80 -9.70 8.64 -3.60
C SER A 80 -9.69 8.91 -2.09
N ILE A 81 -8.53 8.83 -1.42
CA ILE A 81 -8.41 9.14 0.01
C ILE A 81 -8.61 10.64 0.27
N ILE A 82 -8.05 11.51 -0.59
CA ILE A 82 -8.23 12.96 -0.46
C ILE A 82 -9.71 13.34 -0.64
N ASN A 83 -10.37 12.67 -1.58
CA ASN A 83 -11.79 12.91 -1.84
C ASN A 83 -12.66 12.47 -0.67
N SER A 84 -12.25 11.42 0.06
CA SER A 84 -12.94 10.92 1.26
C SER A 84 -12.37 11.46 2.58
N ILE A 85 -11.51 12.49 2.58
CA ILE A 85 -10.79 12.95 3.79
C ILE A 85 -11.72 13.43 4.92
N GLU A 86 -12.90 13.94 4.57
CA GLU A 86 -13.91 14.36 5.55
C GLU A 86 -14.70 13.18 6.15
N ASN A 87 -14.68 12.01 5.50
CA ASN A 87 -15.32 10.79 5.96
C ASN A 87 -14.50 9.55 5.53
N LEU A 88 -13.41 9.30 6.24
CA LEU A 88 -12.46 8.22 5.90
C LEU A 88 -13.10 6.83 5.88
N ASN A 89 -14.22 6.61 6.57
CA ASN A 89 -14.91 5.32 6.53
C ASN A 89 -15.41 4.96 5.10
N GLU A 90 -15.61 5.95 4.22
CA GLU A 90 -16.01 5.72 2.83
C GLU A 90 -14.93 5.01 2.00
N ILE A 91 -13.65 5.16 2.38
CA ILE A 91 -12.52 4.58 1.64
C ILE A 91 -12.11 3.19 2.15
N ASP A 92 -12.62 2.78 3.31
CA ASP A 92 -12.31 1.49 3.93
C ASP A 92 -12.49 0.28 3.00
N PRO A 93 -13.58 0.17 2.19
CA PRO A 93 -13.74 -0.96 1.27
C PRO A 93 -12.63 -1.02 0.21
N LEU A 94 -12.20 0.13 -0.32
CA LEU A 94 -11.13 0.20 -1.30
C LEU A 94 -9.79 -0.23 -0.66
N LEU A 95 -9.43 0.36 0.48
CA LEU A 95 -8.16 0.07 1.15
C LEU A 95 -8.09 -1.38 1.65
N THR A 96 -9.22 -1.93 2.11
CA THR A 96 -9.35 -3.34 2.47
C THR A 96 -9.06 -4.24 1.27
N ASN A 97 -9.71 -3.97 0.13
CA ASN A 97 -9.48 -4.75 -1.08
C ASN A 97 -8.03 -4.63 -1.59
N LEU A 98 -7.43 -3.44 -1.54
CA LEU A 98 -6.02 -3.24 -1.91
C LEU A 98 -5.09 -4.05 -1.01
N GLY A 99 -5.32 -4.09 0.31
CA GLY A 99 -4.52 -4.94 1.20
C GLY A 99 -4.66 -6.43 0.89
N HIS A 100 -5.87 -6.93 0.59
CA HIS A 100 -6.08 -8.31 0.14
C HIS A 100 -5.37 -8.63 -1.18
N VAL A 101 -5.37 -7.70 -2.14
CA VAL A 101 -4.63 -7.87 -3.40
C VAL A 101 -3.14 -8.07 -3.13
N HIS A 102 -2.55 -7.28 -2.22
CA HIS A 102 -1.15 -7.44 -1.85
C HIS A 102 -0.90 -8.67 -0.98
N GLY A 103 -1.88 -9.13 -0.18
CA GLY A 103 -1.82 -10.40 0.54
C GLY A 103 -1.66 -11.59 -0.41
N LYS A 104 -2.39 -11.58 -1.53
CA LYS A 104 -2.19 -12.56 -2.62
C LYS A 104 -0.82 -12.46 -3.28
N LEU A 105 -0.25 -11.25 -3.39
CA LEU A 105 1.10 -11.07 -3.92
C LEU A 105 2.17 -11.59 -2.95
N LYS A 106 1.95 -11.55 -1.63
CA LYS A 106 2.84 -12.17 -0.64
C LYS A 106 2.97 -13.67 -0.88
N GLU A 107 1.84 -14.35 -1.09
CA GLU A 107 1.80 -15.79 -1.36
C GLU A 107 2.46 -16.16 -2.69
N ARG A 108 2.21 -15.36 -3.75
CA ARG A 108 2.62 -15.72 -5.12
C ARG A 108 4.03 -15.26 -5.50
N LEU A 109 4.45 -14.10 -5.05
CA LEU A 109 5.64 -13.39 -5.53
C LEU A 109 6.49 -12.84 -4.37
N ASP A 110 6.27 -13.32 -3.14
CA ASP A 110 6.99 -12.88 -1.94
C ASP A 110 6.95 -11.35 -1.72
N PHE A 111 5.78 -10.73 -1.93
CA PHE A 111 5.58 -9.31 -1.57
C PHE A 111 6.03 -9.03 -0.13
N LYS A 112 6.87 -8.01 0.06
CA LYS A 112 7.45 -7.66 1.35
C LYS A 112 6.77 -6.42 1.93
N PRO A 113 6.22 -6.47 3.16
CA PRO A 113 5.60 -5.29 3.79
C PRO A 113 6.52 -4.07 3.89
N GLU A 114 7.83 -4.26 3.87
CA GLU A 114 8.86 -3.22 3.84
C GLU A 114 8.75 -2.34 2.59
N TYR A 115 8.16 -2.85 1.50
CA TYR A 115 7.89 -2.07 0.30
C TYR A 115 6.95 -0.89 0.57
N TRP A 116 6.12 -0.94 1.62
CA TRP A 116 5.26 0.18 2.02
C TRP A 116 6.04 1.41 2.46
N SER A 117 7.16 1.24 3.14
CA SER A 117 8.01 2.35 3.55
C SER A 117 8.72 2.98 2.35
N VAL A 118 9.27 2.16 1.44
CA VAL A 118 9.88 2.65 0.20
C VAL A 118 8.86 3.41 -0.64
N PHE A 119 7.66 2.85 -0.73
CA PHE A 119 6.51 3.46 -1.38
C PHE A 119 6.20 4.87 -0.83
N ARG A 120 6.06 4.98 0.49
CA ARG A 120 5.81 6.25 1.19
C ARG A 120 6.86 7.30 0.87
N GLU A 121 8.13 6.97 1.06
CA GLU A 121 9.24 7.92 0.91
C GLU A 121 9.40 8.40 -0.54
N CYS A 122 9.29 7.50 -1.52
CA CYS A 122 9.35 7.87 -2.93
C CYS A 122 8.20 8.82 -3.31
N THR A 123 7.01 8.61 -2.73
CA THR A 123 5.84 9.45 -3.00
C THR A 123 6.01 10.85 -2.43
N LEU A 124 6.39 10.96 -1.15
CA LEU A 124 6.65 12.26 -0.50
C LEU A 124 7.78 13.03 -1.20
N TYR A 125 8.83 12.34 -1.65
CA TYR A 125 9.90 12.96 -2.45
C TYR A 125 9.36 13.61 -3.72
N HIS A 126 8.55 12.88 -4.50
CA HIS A 126 8.02 13.41 -5.75
C HIS A 126 6.94 14.48 -5.55
N PHE A 127 6.15 14.38 -4.48
CA PHE A 127 5.17 15.41 -4.12
C PHE A 127 5.88 16.71 -3.73
N ARG A 128 6.92 16.63 -2.89
CA ARG A 128 7.74 17.78 -2.50
C ARG A 128 8.29 18.50 -3.73
N ARG A 129 8.92 17.77 -4.64
CA ARG A 129 9.46 18.34 -5.89
C ARG A 129 8.38 18.99 -6.76
N GLY A 130 7.20 18.37 -6.83
CA GLY A 130 6.05 18.94 -7.55
C GLY A 130 5.59 20.27 -6.96
N LEU A 131 5.52 20.36 -5.63
CA LEU A 131 5.07 21.54 -4.91
C LEU A 131 6.10 22.67 -4.94
N GLU A 132 7.38 22.37 -4.70
CA GLU A 132 8.48 23.34 -4.76
C GLU A 132 8.58 24.00 -6.13
N LYS A 133 8.45 23.22 -7.21
CA LYS A 133 8.53 23.74 -8.58
C LYS A 133 7.40 24.73 -8.91
N ASN A 134 6.24 24.58 -8.28
CA ASN A 134 5.05 25.33 -8.68
C ASN A 134 4.79 26.58 -7.83
N ASN A 135 5.49 26.81 -6.71
CA ASN A 135 5.42 28.03 -5.88
C ASN A 135 3.98 28.52 -5.54
N VAL A 136 2.96 27.66 -5.66
CA VAL A 136 1.53 28.03 -5.66
C VAL A 136 1.08 28.50 -4.27
N ILE A 137 1.63 27.91 -3.20
CA ILE A 137 1.16 28.16 -1.83
C ILE A 137 1.62 29.52 -1.29
N GLY A 138 2.74 30.06 -1.78
CA GLY A 138 3.19 31.40 -1.40
C GLY A 138 2.19 32.50 -1.80
N LYS A 139 1.34 32.27 -2.81
CA LYS A 139 0.27 33.21 -3.20
C LYS A 139 -0.99 33.03 -2.36
N THR A 140 -1.40 31.79 -2.06
CA THR A 140 -2.65 31.54 -1.33
C THR A 140 -2.56 31.97 0.14
N ARG A 141 -1.44 31.74 0.84
CA ARG A 141 -1.28 32.11 2.26
C ARG A 141 -0.96 33.58 2.50
N LYS A 142 -0.34 34.28 1.54
CA LYS A 142 -0.21 35.75 1.57
C LYS A 142 -1.58 36.44 1.58
N LEU A 143 -2.59 35.81 0.98
CA LEU A 143 -3.99 36.25 1.01
C LEU A 143 -4.64 36.09 2.41
N PHE A 144 -4.15 35.16 3.23
CA PHE A 144 -4.66 34.86 4.59
C PHE A 144 -3.71 35.34 5.72
N GLY A 145 -2.73 36.18 5.43
CA GLY A 145 -1.88 36.83 6.44
C GLY A 145 -0.82 35.94 7.10
N MET A 146 -0.55 34.72 6.61
CA MET A 146 0.55 33.89 7.11
C MET A 146 1.86 34.23 6.40
N LEU A 147 2.82 34.78 7.16
CA LEU A 147 4.07 35.35 6.68
C LEU A 147 5.24 34.35 6.78
N ASP A 148 5.09 33.13 6.26
CA ASP A 148 6.16 32.12 6.31
C ASP A 148 6.85 31.87 4.98
N SER A 149 8.16 31.57 5.06
CA SER A 149 9.00 31.23 3.91
C SER A 149 8.44 30.03 3.12
N THR A 150 8.66 30.00 1.81
CA THR A 150 8.14 28.93 0.92
C THR A 150 8.53 27.52 1.39
N HIS A 151 9.73 27.33 1.94
CA HIS A 151 10.21 26.03 2.42
C HIS A 151 9.40 25.51 3.61
N SER A 152 9.13 26.37 4.61
CA SER A 152 8.28 26.02 5.77
C SER A 152 6.87 25.57 5.33
N ASN A 153 6.32 26.18 4.28
CA ASN A 153 5.02 25.81 3.73
C ASN A 153 5.01 24.43 3.05
N VAL A 154 6.08 24.09 2.31
CA VAL A 154 6.19 22.77 1.68
C VAL A 154 6.41 21.70 2.74
N ASP A 155 7.24 21.97 3.76
CA ASP A 155 7.48 21.02 4.85
C ASP A 155 6.20 20.66 5.60
N TYR A 156 5.37 21.66 5.88
CA TYR A 156 4.05 21.46 6.48
C TYR A 156 3.13 20.61 5.59
N LEU A 157 3.04 20.92 4.30
CA LEU A 157 2.24 20.14 3.36
C LEU A 157 2.72 18.69 3.25
N ILE A 158 4.03 18.48 3.22
CA ILE A 158 4.62 17.14 3.17
C ILE A 158 4.33 16.37 4.46
N THR A 159 4.23 17.06 5.59
CA THR A 159 3.77 16.44 6.85
C THR A 159 2.31 15.97 6.73
N LEU A 160 1.41 16.82 6.21
CA LEU A 160 0.01 16.44 5.98
C LEU A 160 -0.13 15.27 5.00
N TRP A 161 0.62 15.29 3.90
CA TRP A 161 0.66 14.17 2.95
C TRP A 161 1.23 12.90 3.57
N GLY A 162 2.23 13.02 4.44
CA GLY A 162 2.77 11.90 5.21
C GLY A 162 1.70 11.23 6.05
N MET A 163 0.91 12.01 6.78
CA MET A 163 -0.22 11.48 7.57
C MET A 163 -1.23 10.73 6.70
N LEU A 164 -1.62 11.29 5.55
CA LEU A 164 -2.56 10.66 4.62
C LEU A 164 -2.03 9.33 4.07
N LEU A 165 -0.76 9.29 3.66
CA LEU A 165 -0.11 8.06 3.19
C LEU A 165 0.04 7.03 4.31
N ASP A 166 0.35 7.47 5.53
CA ASP A 166 0.46 6.58 6.69
C ASP A 166 -0.88 5.91 7.00
N HIS A 167 -1.98 6.67 6.95
CA HIS A 167 -3.32 6.10 7.09
C HIS A 167 -3.66 5.08 6.00
N MET A 168 -3.35 5.39 4.74
CA MET A 168 -3.50 4.44 3.63
C MET A 168 -2.75 3.14 3.88
N ILE A 169 -1.46 3.25 4.22
CA ILE A 169 -0.57 2.13 4.46
C ILE A 169 -1.05 1.31 5.65
N GLU A 170 -1.50 1.95 6.72
CA GLU A 170 -1.98 1.28 7.92
C GLU A 170 -3.25 0.47 7.65
N ALA A 171 -4.24 1.07 6.98
CA ALA A 171 -5.47 0.39 6.60
C ALA A 171 -5.20 -0.81 5.68
N MET A 172 -4.36 -0.62 4.65
CA MET A 172 -3.94 -1.70 3.75
C MET A 172 -3.13 -2.79 4.46
N THR A 173 -2.24 -2.41 5.38
CA THR A 173 -1.43 -3.36 6.15
C THR A 173 -2.28 -4.22 7.07
N THR A 174 -3.35 -3.65 7.62
CA THR A 174 -4.28 -4.37 8.49
C THR A 174 -5.01 -5.48 7.73
N SER A 175 -5.62 -5.16 6.59
CA SER A 175 -6.31 -6.15 5.75
C SER A 175 -5.33 -7.13 5.08
N PHE A 176 -4.15 -6.67 4.67
CA PHE A 176 -3.05 -7.54 4.21
C PHE A 176 -2.70 -8.62 5.24
N ARG A 177 -2.44 -8.23 6.49
CA ARG A 177 -2.06 -9.16 7.57
C ARG A 177 -3.19 -10.13 7.88
N ALA A 178 -4.44 -9.67 7.84
CA ALA A 178 -5.61 -10.52 8.06
C ALA A 178 -5.75 -11.59 6.95
N ASP A 179 -5.59 -11.20 5.68
CA ASP A 179 -5.64 -12.12 4.53
C ASP A 179 -4.49 -13.14 4.57
N VAL A 180 -3.25 -12.69 4.82
CA VAL A 180 -2.08 -13.58 4.96
C VAL A 180 -2.30 -14.61 6.07
N ARG A 181 -2.71 -14.17 7.27
CA ARG A 181 -2.98 -15.07 8.40
C ARG A 181 -4.08 -16.09 8.06
N THR A 182 -5.14 -15.63 7.40
CA THR A 182 -6.26 -16.50 7.00
C THR A 182 -5.78 -17.58 6.03
N ARG A 183 -4.94 -17.22 5.05
CA ARG A 183 -4.34 -18.17 4.10
C ARG A 183 -3.42 -19.18 4.78
N GLU A 184 -2.57 -18.73 5.68
CA GLU A 184 -1.66 -19.60 6.45
C GLU A 184 -2.44 -20.60 7.32
N LEU A 185 -3.48 -20.15 8.02
CA LEU A 185 -4.35 -21.02 8.82
C LEU A 185 -5.06 -22.06 7.94
N ASN A 186 -5.57 -21.65 6.79
CA ASN A 186 -6.21 -22.57 5.85
C ASN A 186 -5.21 -23.61 5.34
N LYS A 187 -4.01 -23.19 4.93
CA LYS A 187 -2.95 -24.10 4.47
C LYS A 187 -2.56 -25.11 5.55
N ASN A 188 -2.40 -24.67 6.79
CA ASN A 188 -2.04 -25.56 7.90
C ASN A 188 -3.14 -26.58 8.20
N ARG A 189 -4.42 -26.17 8.14
CA ARG A 189 -5.54 -27.12 8.27
C ARG A 189 -5.52 -28.18 7.18
N TRP A 190 -5.30 -27.79 5.92
CA TRP A 190 -5.18 -28.74 4.81
C TRP A 190 -4.07 -29.76 5.03
N VAL A 191 -2.88 -29.31 5.44
CA VAL A 191 -1.74 -30.21 5.75
C VAL A 191 -2.08 -31.17 6.89
N GLN A 192 -2.73 -30.67 7.96
CA GLN A 192 -3.17 -31.53 9.06
C GLN A 192 -4.16 -32.61 8.60
N TYR A 193 -5.15 -32.25 7.76
CA TYR A 193 -6.08 -33.22 7.22
C TYR A 193 -5.40 -34.27 6.31
N GLU A 194 -4.42 -33.88 5.50
CA GLU A 194 -3.65 -34.81 4.67
C GLU A 194 -2.79 -35.76 5.50
N ASP A 195 -2.13 -35.26 6.55
CA ASP A 195 -1.31 -36.07 7.46
C ASP A 195 -2.18 -37.08 8.24
N GLU A 196 -3.35 -36.65 8.72
CA GLU A 196 -4.32 -37.53 9.40
C GLU A 196 -4.82 -38.64 8.47
N GLN A 197 -5.18 -38.31 7.22
CA GLN A 197 -5.62 -39.33 6.25
C GLN A 197 -4.51 -40.33 5.90
N ASN A 198 -3.28 -39.84 5.69
CA ASN A 198 -2.15 -40.71 5.42
C ASN A 198 -1.85 -41.64 6.61
N SER A 199 -1.86 -41.10 7.84
CA SER A 199 -1.64 -41.91 9.05
C SER A 199 -2.68 -43.01 9.21
N ASN A 200 -3.96 -42.68 9.02
CA ASN A 200 -5.06 -43.65 9.10
C ASN A 200 -4.91 -44.75 8.05
N TYR A 201 -4.57 -44.40 6.81
CA TYR A 201 -4.32 -45.37 5.74
C TYR A 201 -3.18 -46.34 6.09
N PHE A 202 -2.08 -45.85 6.66
CA PHE A 202 -0.96 -46.72 7.05
C PHE A 202 -1.30 -47.66 8.21
N GLU A 203 -2.06 -47.20 9.19
CA GLU A 203 -2.49 -48.03 10.31
C GLU A 203 -3.49 -49.12 9.88
N GLU A 204 -4.45 -48.80 9.00
CA GLU A 204 -5.33 -49.81 8.41
C GLU A 204 -4.55 -50.89 7.67
N LYS A 205 -3.59 -50.49 6.81
CA LYS A 205 -2.75 -51.43 6.06
C LYS A 205 -1.92 -52.33 6.98
N LYS A 206 -1.36 -51.78 8.06
CA LYS A 206 -0.64 -52.57 9.09
C LYS A 206 -1.57 -53.57 9.77
N ALA A 207 -2.78 -53.16 10.14
CA ALA A 207 -3.77 -54.04 10.77
C ALA A 207 -4.16 -55.19 9.84
N THR A 208 -4.40 -54.91 8.54
CA THR A 208 -4.72 -55.95 7.55
C THR A 208 -3.57 -56.95 7.38
N MET A 209 -2.33 -56.47 7.28
CA MET A 209 -1.15 -57.35 7.17
C MET A 209 -0.94 -58.22 8.42
N LYS A 210 -1.22 -57.68 9.62
CA LYS A 210 -1.18 -58.46 10.86
C LYS A 210 -2.24 -59.57 10.86
N MET A 211 -3.48 -59.27 10.48
CA MET A 211 -4.57 -60.25 10.42
C MET A 211 -4.33 -61.37 9.39
N GLN A 212 -3.65 -61.08 8.28
CA GLN A 212 -3.31 -62.10 7.28
C GLN A 212 -2.22 -63.05 7.78
N ARG A 213 -1.29 -62.57 8.64
CA ARG A 213 -0.22 -63.39 9.23
C ARG A 213 -0.68 -64.30 10.36
N THR A 214 -1.72 -63.94 11.10
CA THR A 214 -2.30 -64.78 12.16
C THR A 214 -3.26 -65.87 11.66
N LYS A 215 -3.52 -65.93 10.34
CA LYS A 215 -4.39 -66.93 9.71
C LYS A 215 -3.61 -68.00 8.91
N GLN A 216 -2.29 -68.03 9.01
CA GLN A 216 -1.40 -69.10 8.52
C GLN A 216 -0.83 -69.87 9.71
#